data_AF-A0A8T9C373-F1
#
_entry.id   AF-A0A8T9C373-F1
#
_cell.length_a   1.000
_cell.length_b   1.000
_cell.length_c   1.000
_cell.angle_alpha   90.00
_cell.angle_beta   90.00
_cell.angle_gamma   90.00
#
_symmetry.space_group_name_H-M   'P 1'
#
loop_
_entity.id
_entity.type
_entity.pdbx_description
1 polymer ?
#
loop_
_entity_poly.entity_id
_entity_poly.type
_entity_poly.pdbx_seq_one_letter_code
_entity_poly.pdbx_strand_id
1 'polypeptide(L)'
;VNRALREVRDPDVESDGDAWEGIKDDEPVIEPVDHEAEYVDEDRYTTVTVEAVDISKDGFSKVRGDSEDEDEKEVPLLVEKEEKIKKVWPKKAPKKKFRYESKAERKVTRGKQKAGNKAKADARRGD
;
A
#
# COMPACT_ATOMS: atom_id res chain seq x y z
N VAL A 1 -43.33 3.83 4.27
CA VAL A 1 -42.24 4.33 5.14
C VAL A 1 -41.72 3.15 5.95
N ASN A 2 -40.44 2.80 5.80
CA ASN A 2 -39.85 1.58 6.36
C ASN A 2 -39.78 1.66 7.89
N ARG A 3 -40.31 0.63 8.58
CA ARG A 3 -40.34 0.50 10.04
C ARG A 3 -38.96 0.63 10.70
N ALA A 4 -37.91 0.20 10.00
CA ALA A 4 -36.52 0.27 10.46
C ALA A 4 -35.96 1.70 10.62
N LEU A 5 -36.60 2.72 10.04
CA LEU A 5 -36.10 4.11 10.12
C LEU A 5 -36.62 4.87 11.35
N ARG A 6 -37.64 4.35 12.05
CA ARG A 6 -38.29 5.06 13.17
C ARG A 6 -37.64 4.77 14.53
N GLU A 7 -36.82 3.73 14.61
CA GLU A 7 -36.11 3.30 15.83
C GLU A 7 -34.72 3.95 15.98
N VAL A 8 -34.25 4.73 15.00
CA VAL A 8 -32.94 5.43 15.04
C VAL A 8 -33.09 6.89 15.49
N ARG A 9 -34.08 7.19 16.32
CA ARG A 9 -34.19 8.50 16.98
C ARG A 9 -33.52 8.38 18.33
N ASP A 10 -32.24 8.77 18.38
CA ASP A 10 -31.36 8.74 19.55
C ASP A 10 -32.03 9.31 20.80
N PRO A 11 -32.29 8.49 21.83
CA PRO A 11 -32.55 8.99 23.17
C PRO A 11 -31.20 9.14 23.91
N ASP A 12 -30.99 10.33 24.47
CA ASP A 12 -30.05 10.60 25.56
C ASP A 12 -28.59 10.15 25.40
N VAL A 13 -27.74 11.06 24.91
CA VAL A 13 -26.33 11.08 25.32
C VAL A 13 -26.31 11.67 26.74
N GLU A 14 -26.65 10.84 27.72
CA GLU A 14 -26.26 11.07 29.11
C GLU A 14 -24.73 10.96 29.15
N SER A 15 -24.08 12.12 29.25
CA SER A 15 -22.65 12.26 29.44
C SER A 15 -22.28 11.84 30.86
N ASP A 16 -22.47 10.57 31.18
CA ASP A 16 -22.06 9.96 32.44
C ASP A 16 -20.60 9.51 32.34
N GLY A 17 -19.74 10.20 33.10
CA GLY A 17 -18.57 9.64 33.79
C GLY A 17 -17.34 9.22 32.99
N ASP A 18 -17.45 8.73 31.76
CA ASP A 18 -16.32 8.15 31.00
C ASP A 18 -15.53 9.20 30.19
N ALA A 19 -15.34 10.39 30.76
CA ALA A 19 -14.37 11.34 30.24
C ALA A 19 -12.97 10.81 30.55
N TRP A 20 -12.23 10.47 29.49
CA TRP A 20 -10.90 9.88 29.56
C TRP A 20 -9.98 10.60 30.58
N GLU A 21 -9.60 9.92 31.65
CA GLU A 21 -8.83 10.48 32.79
C GLU A 21 -7.31 10.64 32.53
N GLY A 22 -6.86 10.50 31.28
CA GLY A 22 -5.45 10.54 30.90
C GLY A 22 -4.69 9.24 31.25
N ILE A 23 -3.48 9.10 30.71
CA ILE A 23 -2.58 7.99 31.04
C ILE A 23 -1.93 8.31 32.40
N LYS A 24 -1.99 7.37 33.34
CA LYS A 24 -1.28 7.50 34.63
C LYS A 24 0.22 7.47 34.37
N ASP A 25 0.96 8.39 34.98
CA ASP A 25 2.43 8.46 34.95
C ASP A 25 3.05 7.32 35.79
N ASP A 26 2.71 6.08 35.46
CA ASP A 26 3.51 4.93 35.88
C ASP A 26 4.76 4.94 34.99
N GLU A 27 5.92 5.23 35.57
CA GLU A 27 7.19 5.20 34.86
C GLU A 27 7.31 3.86 34.11
N PRO A 28 7.43 3.85 32.78
CA PRO A 28 7.52 2.61 32.05
C PRO A 28 8.79 1.89 32.49
N VAL A 29 8.65 0.66 32.96
CA VAL A 29 9.78 -0.25 33.16
C VAL A 29 10.32 -0.56 31.77
N ILE A 30 11.30 0.20 31.32
CA ILE A 30 11.99 -0.02 30.06
C ILE A 30 12.89 -1.25 30.27
N GLU A 31 12.39 -2.42 29.93
CA GLU A 31 13.23 -3.60 29.79
C GLU A 31 14.27 -3.33 28.69
N PRO A 32 15.55 -3.72 28.87
CA PRO A 32 16.56 -3.55 27.83
C PRO A 32 16.16 -4.43 26.64
N VAL A 33 15.61 -3.80 25.62
CA VAL A 33 15.31 -4.44 24.34
C VAL A 33 16.65 -4.86 23.74
N ASP A 34 16.81 -6.15 23.49
CA ASP A 34 17.97 -6.69 22.79
C ASP A 34 17.94 -6.22 21.33
N HIS A 35 18.74 -5.21 21.03
CA HIS A 35 18.87 -4.62 19.69
C HIS A 35 19.68 -5.51 18.73
N GLU A 36 20.16 -6.68 19.17
CA GLU A 36 20.92 -7.63 18.34
C GLU A 36 20.03 -8.54 17.50
N ALA A 37 18.69 -8.40 17.58
CA ALA A 37 17.75 -8.99 16.63
C ALA A 37 17.79 -8.25 15.27
N GLU A 38 18.91 -8.46 14.58
CA GLU A 38 19.14 -8.45 13.13
C GLU A 38 18.07 -7.80 12.25
N TYR A 39 18.47 -6.68 11.65
CA TYR A 39 17.89 -6.01 10.49
C TYR A 39 17.36 -6.98 9.41
N VAL A 40 16.05 -7.05 9.23
CA VAL A 40 15.46 -7.78 8.10
C VAL A 40 15.06 -6.84 6.95
N ASP A 41 14.98 -5.51 7.15
CA ASP A 41 14.42 -4.65 6.09
C ASP A 41 14.99 -3.22 6.00
N GLU A 42 16.32 -3.08 6.03
CA GLU A 42 16.98 -1.84 5.55
C GLU A 42 16.60 -1.51 4.09
N ASP A 43 16.18 -2.52 3.31
CA ASP A 43 15.71 -2.37 1.94
C ASP A 43 14.27 -1.81 1.81
N ARG A 44 13.51 -1.66 2.90
CA ARG A 44 12.12 -1.17 2.81
C ARG A 44 11.97 0.35 2.73
N TYR A 45 13.00 1.13 3.08
CA TYR A 45 12.95 2.58 2.94
C TYR A 45 14.29 3.13 2.49
N THR A 46 14.39 3.47 1.21
CA THR A 46 15.43 4.40 0.74
C THR A 46 15.15 5.76 1.37
N THR A 47 16.10 6.35 2.10
CA THR A 47 15.94 7.68 2.70
C THR A 47 15.61 8.71 1.61
N VAL A 48 14.44 9.35 1.69
CA VAL A 48 14.05 10.44 0.80
C VAL A 48 14.67 11.74 1.31
N THR A 49 15.57 12.33 0.53
CA THR A 49 16.11 13.67 0.79
C THR A 49 15.20 14.73 0.17
N VAL A 50 14.84 15.76 0.94
CA VAL A 50 14.05 16.90 0.46
C VAL A 50 15.01 18.04 0.11
N GLU A 51 15.20 18.32 -1.18
CA GLU A 51 15.96 19.48 -1.66
C GLU A 51 15.01 20.62 -2.02
N ALA A 52 15.37 21.86 -1.66
CA ALA A 52 14.62 23.05 -2.04
C ALA A 52 14.88 23.40 -3.51
N VAL A 53 13.81 23.51 -4.30
CA VAL A 53 13.85 23.79 -5.73
C VAL A 53 12.82 24.89 -6.03
N ASP A 54 13.21 25.87 -6.83
CA ASP A 54 12.33 26.96 -7.27
C ASP A 54 11.63 26.61 -8.58
N ILE A 55 10.40 27.06 -8.77
CA ILE A 55 9.53 26.69 -9.88
C ILE A 55 9.28 27.91 -10.76
N SER A 56 9.95 27.95 -11.90
CA SER A 56 9.78 29.00 -12.91
C SER A 56 9.04 28.49 -14.15
N LYS A 57 8.59 29.39 -15.04
CA LYS A 57 7.92 29.03 -16.30
C LYS A 57 8.80 28.15 -17.21
N ASP A 58 10.13 28.23 -17.05
CA ASP A 58 11.11 27.44 -17.79
C ASP A 58 11.52 26.15 -17.06
N GLY A 59 11.00 25.90 -15.85
CA GLY A 59 11.17 24.65 -15.11
C GLY A 59 11.72 24.82 -13.68
N PHE A 60 12.25 23.71 -13.15
CA PHE A 60 12.75 23.55 -11.79
C PHE A 60 14.24 23.94 -11.69
N SER A 61 14.58 24.91 -10.84
CA SER A 61 15.97 25.32 -10.57
C SER A 61 16.37 25.03 -9.13
N LYS A 62 17.54 24.41 -8.92
CA LYS A 62 18.07 24.18 -7.57
C LYS A 62 18.42 25.53 -6.95
N VAL A 63 17.83 25.85 -5.81
CA VAL A 63 18.15 27.09 -5.08
C VAL A 63 19.53 26.87 -4.46
N ARG A 64 20.59 27.36 -5.12
CA ARG A 64 21.93 27.40 -4.54
C ARG A 64 21.86 28.43 -3.42
N GLY A 65 21.69 27.95 -2.19
CA GLY A 65 21.85 28.76 -0.99
C GLY A 65 23.22 29.43 -1.04
N ASP A 66 23.18 30.75 -0.86
CA ASP A 66 24.29 31.66 -0.71
C ASP A 66 25.35 31.07 0.26
N SER A 67 26.44 30.59 -0.32
CA SER A 67 27.72 30.41 0.34
C SER A 67 28.77 30.55 -0.76
N GLU A 68 29.40 31.72 -0.76
CA GLU A 68 30.65 32.03 -1.44
C GLU A 68 31.65 30.87 -1.22
N ASP A 69 32.23 30.37 -2.31
CA ASP A 69 33.68 30.50 -2.57
C ASP A 69 34.03 29.85 -3.91
N GLU A 70 34.90 30.55 -4.63
CA GLU A 70 35.61 30.11 -5.83
C GLU A 70 36.51 28.91 -5.50
N ASP A 71 36.71 28.00 -6.45
CA ASP A 71 38.03 27.74 -7.03
C ASP A 71 38.13 26.39 -7.75
N GLU A 72 38.96 26.47 -8.77
CA GLU A 72 39.31 25.51 -9.80
C GLU A 72 39.79 24.15 -9.26
N LYS A 73 39.47 23.08 -9.99
CA LYS A 73 40.46 22.11 -10.49
C LYS A 73 39.79 21.12 -11.45
N GLU A 74 40.18 21.26 -12.71
CA GLU A 74 39.99 20.25 -13.74
C GLU A 74 40.67 18.94 -13.33
N VAL A 75 39.89 17.89 -13.18
CA VAL A 75 40.37 16.52 -13.18
C VAL A 75 39.59 15.82 -14.29
N PRO A 76 40.21 15.46 -15.44
CA PRO A 76 39.53 14.61 -16.41
C PRO A 76 39.52 13.19 -15.82
N LEU A 77 38.58 12.94 -14.91
CA LEU A 77 38.23 11.60 -14.51
C LEU A 77 37.61 10.94 -15.75
N LEU A 78 38.35 10.02 -16.35
CA LEU A 78 37.83 9.08 -17.34
C LEU A 78 36.80 8.21 -16.64
N VAL A 79 35.59 8.74 -16.46
CA VAL A 79 34.41 7.98 -16.12
C VAL A 79 34.07 7.21 -17.39
N GLU A 80 34.53 5.97 -17.46
CA GLU A 80 33.94 4.97 -18.35
C GLU A 80 32.43 5.11 -18.19
N LYS A 81 31.77 5.62 -19.24
CA LYS A 81 30.32 5.62 -19.34
C LYS A 81 29.92 4.17 -19.50
N GLU A 82 29.88 3.45 -18.38
CA GLU A 82 29.10 2.24 -18.27
C GLU A 82 27.69 2.63 -18.70
N GLU A 83 27.34 2.22 -19.92
CA GLU A 83 26.01 2.39 -20.47
C GLU A 83 25.06 1.67 -19.51
N LYS A 84 24.43 2.45 -18.63
CA LYS A 84 23.47 1.94 -17.65
C LYS A 84 22.37 1.23 -18.45
N ILE A 85 22.47 -0.10 -18.51
CA ILE A 85 21.49 -0.96 -19.16
C ILE A 85 20.18 -0.71 -18.41
N LYS A 86 19.31 0.11 -19.00
CA LYS A 86 18.02 0.45 -18.40
C LYS A 86 17.26 -0.85 -18.22
N LYS A 87 16.94 -1.19 -16.96
CA LYS A 87 16.13 -2.37 -16.62
C LYS A 87 14.82 -2.28 -17.39
N VAL A 88 14.65 -3.15 -18.39
CA VAL A 88 13.42 -3.24 -19.17
C VAL A 88 12.39 -3.94 -18.31
N TRP A 89 11.45 -3.18 -17.76
CA TRP A 89 10.33 -3.74 -17.02
C TRP A 89 9.45 -4.59 -17.94
N PRO A 90 9.07 -5.81 -17.53
CA PRO A 90 8.19 -6.65 -18.33
C PRO A 90 6.84 -5.96 -18.50
N LYS A 91 6.40 -5.81 -19.75
CA LYS A 91 5.07 -5.26 -20.06
C LYS A 91 4.01 -6.24 -19.56
N LYS A 92 3.08 -5.74 -18.73
CA LYS A 92 1.95 -6.54 -18.24
C LYS A 92 1.12 -7.06 -19.41
N ALA A 93 0.73 -8.33 -19.36
CA ALA A 93 -0.14 -8.92 -20.36
C ALA A 93 -1.47 -8.15 -20.44
N PRO A 94 -2.06 -7.97 -21.64
CA PRO A 94 -3.32 -7.28 -21.78
C PRO A 94 -4.41 -8.03 -20.99
N LYS A 95 -5.25 -7.27 -20.28
CA LYS A 95 -6.41 -7.82 -19.58
C LYS A 95 -7.27 -8.56 -20.60
N LYS A 96 -7.62 -9.81 -20.31
CA LYS A 96 -8.57 -10.56 -21.14
C LYS A 96 -9.89 -9.79 -21.13
N LYS A 97 -10.37 -9.40 -22.31
CA LYS A 97 -11.69 -8.78 -22.45
C LYS A 97 -12.72 -9.80 -21.96
N PHE A 98 -13.71 -9.33 -21.20
CA PHE A 98 -14.83 -10.18 -20.82
C PHE A 98 -15.47 -10.73 -22.09
N ARG A 99 -15.46 -12.05 -22.21
CA ARG A 99 -16.17 -12.77 -23.25
C ARG A 99 -16.94 -13.89 -22.56
N TYR A 100 -18.12 -14.18 -23.11
CA TYR A 100 -18.83 -15.37 -22.69
C TYR A 100 -17.97 -16.60 -22.97
N GLU A 101 -18.05 -17.55 -22.03
CA GLU A 101 -17.57 -18.90 -22.23
C GLU A 101 -18.13 -19.48 -23.54
N SER A 102 -17.28 -20.20 -24.27
CA SER A 102 -17.67 -20.93 -25.48
C SER A 102 -18.77 -21.94 -25.16
N LYS A 103 -19.51 -22.42 -26.17
CA LYS A 103 -20.56 -23.43 -25.95
C LYS A 103 -20.02 -24.70 -25.27
N ALA A 104 -18.76 -25.06 -25.53
CA ALA A 104 -18.10 -26.21 -24.91
C ALA A 104 -17.79 -25.93 -23.43
N GLU A 105 -17.16 -24.80 -23.13
CA GLU A 105 -16.85 -24.35 -21.76
C GLU A 105 -18.12 -24.26 -20.91
N ARG A 106 -19.19 -23.67 -21.45
CA ARG A 106 -20.50 -23.56 -20.78
C ARG A 106 -21.10 -24.92 -20.40
N LYS A 107 -20.92 -25.94 -21.25
CA LYS A 107 -21.42 -27.29 -20.93
C LYS A 107 -20.66 -27.89 -19.76
N VAL A 108 -19.34 -27.71 -19.72
CA VAL A 108 -18.47 -28.20 -18.64
C VAL A 108 -18.78 -27.48 -17.33
N THR A 109 -18.89 -26.15 -17.35
CA THR A 109 -19.21 -25.35 -16.15
C THR A 109 -20.60 -25.70 -15.61
N ARG A 110 -21.61 -25.85 -16.48
CA ARG A 110 -22.94 -26.33 -16.09
C ARG A 110 -22.92 -27.73 -15.48
N GLY A 111 -22.11 -28.64 -16.02
CA GLY A 111 -21.91 -29.98 -15.46
C GLY A 111 -21.35 -29.91 -14.04
N LYS A 112 -20.29 -29.12 -13.84
CA LYS A 112 -19.65 -28.93 -12.52
C LYS A 112 -20.59 -28.30 -11.50
N GLN A 113 -21.36 -27.28 -11.89
CA GLN A 113 -22.36 -26.66 -11.03
C GLN A 113 -23.46 -27.64 -10.62
N LYS A 114 -23.99 -28.42 -11.58
CA LYS A 114 -25.01 -29.43 -11.28
C LYS A 114 -24.50 -30.50 -10.32
N ALA A 115 -23.28 -31.01 -10.54
CA ALA A 115 -22.66 -32.00 -9.66
C ALA A 115 -22.49 -31.46 -8.23
N GLY A 116 -21.95 -30.24 -8.09
CA GLY A 116 -21.79 -29.60 -6.78
C GLY A 116 -23.12 -29.32 -6.08
N ASN A 117 -24.13 -28.87 -6.83
CA ASN A 117 -25.47 -28.62 -6.27
C ASN A 117 -26.18 -29.91 -5.89
N LYS A 118 -26.00 -30.99 -6.67
CA LYS A 118 -26.54 -32.31 -6.34
C LYS A 118 -25.92 -32.84 -5.05
N ALA A 119 -24.60 -32.87 -4.94
CA ALA A 119 -23.91 -33.32 -3.72
C ALA A 119 -24.35 -32.52 -2.47
N LYS A 120 -24.49 -31.19 -2.60
CA LYS A 120 -25.03 -30.34 -1.53
C LYS A 120 -26.50 -30.61 -1.23
N ALA A 121 -27.30 -31.04 -2.20
CA ALA A 121 -28.70 -31.38 -1.99
C ALA A 121 -28.84 -32.74 -1.29
N ASP A 122 -28.06 -33.74 -1.72
CA ASP A 122 -28.03 -35.07 -1.13
C ASP A 122 -27.60 -34.98 0.36
N ALA A 123 -26.54 -34.21 0.66
CA ALA A 123 -26.12 -33.93 2.04
C ALA A 123 -27.18 -33.25 2.92
N ARG A 124 -28.12 -32.48 2.32
CA ARG A 124 -29.26 -31.90 3.06
C ARG A 124 -30.42 -32.87 3.23
N ARG A 125 -30.57 -33.81 2.28
CA ARG A 125 -31.61 -34.84 2.30
C ARG A 125 -31.24 -36.03 3.19
N GLY A 126 -29.96 -36.15 3.55
CA GLY A 126 -29.46 -37.24 4.38
C GLY A 126 -29.36 -38.56 3.63
N ASP A 127 -29.32 -38.51 2.29
CA ASP A 127 -28.95 -39.63 1.40
C ASP A 127 -27.43 -39.77 1.29
#